data_AF-A0A418T236-F1
#
_entry.id   AF-A0A418T236-F1
#
_cell.length_a   1.000
_cell.length_b   1.000
_cell.length_c   1.000
_cell.angle_alpha   90.00
_cell.angle_beta   90.00
_cell.angle_gamma   90.00
#
_symmetry.space_group_name_H-M   'P 1'
#
loop_
_entity.id
_entity.type
_entity.pdbx_description
1 polymer ?
#
loop_
_entity_poly.entity_id
_entity_poly.type
_entity_poly.pdbx_seq_one_letter_code
_entity_poly.pdbx_strand_id
1 'polypeptide(L)'
;MADIDYLTQHCPIEVVEYVPHTNPRDPVMTLWPNDDFYGDTYDQNCKIAVLDYYSDGIGTYSHTNWDTGYLWVAVDYIDKASPAVQRKVHDAMRRLIASDKPIAGGIIVVLRREFPELDMREELSARFKTLPSPEEIAQDEQKQSYAFYLALWGDRLAFDRIEKAISGMKAPGTVLSYLRYLYNWDIPGREKIFRTYINDGRSTSDVNGNIGLAVADWARVFLGMQRYTGKRVHLNAAGEVVEYKDTPAGQGIPPYHR
;
A
#
# COMPACT_ATOMS: atom_id res chain seq x y z
N MET A 1 8.96 30.00 -1.83
CA MET A 1 9.91 29.34 -2.75
C MET A 1 10.56 28.26 -1.94
N ALA A 2 10.40 26.99 -2.31
CA ALA A 2 11.22 25.95 -1.71
C ALA A 2 12.66 26.17 -2.17
N ASP A 3 13.59 26.18 -1.23
CA ASP A 3 14.94 26.70 -1.43
C ASP A 3 15.77 25.74 -2.29
N ILE A 4 16.11 26.14 -3.51
CA ILE A 4 17.14 25.46 -4.33
C ILE A 4 18.46 25.34 -3.52
N ASP A 5 18.71 26.29 -2.62
CA ASP A 5 19.84 26.25 -1.69
C ASP A 5 19.81 25.02 -0.77
N TYR A 6 18.62 24.60 -0.32
CA TYR A 6 18.46 23.39 0.50
C TYR A 6 18.75 22.12 -0.31
N LEU A 7 18.26 22.04 -1.55
CA LEU A 7 18.61 20.95 -2.46
C LEU A 7 20.13 20.90 -2.72
N THR A 8 20.75 22.05 -2.99
CA THR A 8 22.18 22.16 -3.32
C THR A 8 23.09 21.68 -2.18
N GLN A 9 22.65 21.85 -0.93
CA GLN A 9 23.40 21.42 0.25
C GLN A 9 23.29 19.91 0.52
N HIS A 10 22.26 19.25 -0.01
CA HIS A 10 21.88 17.90 0.40
C HIS A 10 21.82 16.88 -0.74
N CYS A 11 21.97 17.30 -1.99
CA CYS A 11 21.84 16.46 -3.18
C CYS A 11 23.07 16.53 -4.11
N PRO A 12 23.30 15.50 -4.96
CA PRO A 12 24.25 15.58 -6.06
C PRO A 12 23.87 16.71 -7.02
N ILE A 13 24.86 17.28 -7.72
CA ILE A 13 24.63 18.38 -8.67
C ILE A 13 23.67 17.95 -9.78
N GLU A 14 23.72 16.68 -10.21
CA GLU A 14 22.82 16.10 -11.20
C GLU A 14 21.36 16.16 -10.74
N VAL A 15 21.09 15.92 -9.46
CA VAL A 15 19.74 16.02 -8.90
C VAL A 15 19.33 17.48 -8.74
N VAL A 16 20.25 18.35 -8.34
CA VAL A 16 20.01 19.80 -8.21
C VAL A 16 19.71 20.44 -9.57
N GLU A 17 20.34 19.96 -10.65
CA GLU A 17 20.06 20.37 -12.03
C GLU A 17 18.80 19.72 -12.59
N TYR A 18 18.42 18.53 -12.11
CA TYR A 18 17.28 17.80 -12.63
C TYR A 18 15.94 18.23 -11.98
N VAL A 19 15.91 18.34 -10.65
CA VAL A 19 14.70 18.57 -9.85
C VAL A 19 14.00 19.89 -10.23
N PRO A 20 14.64 21.07 -10.25
CA PRO A 20 13.96 22.31 -10.62
C PRO A 20 13.40 22.32 -12.05
N HIS A 21 13.96 21.50 -12.95
CA HIS A 21 13.53 21.39 -14.34
C HIS A 21 12.43 20.35 -14.56
N THR A 22 12.11 19.55 -13.54
CA THR A 22 11.06 18.55 -13.63
C THR A 22 9.71 19.20 -13.35
N ASN A 23 8.80 19.08 -14.32
CA ASN A 23 7.47 19.65 -14.24
C ASN A 23 6.51 18.68 -13.52
N PRO A 24 5.90 19.08 -12.38
CA PRO A 24 4.95 18.23 -11.66
C PRO A 24 3.69 17.85 -12.44
N ARG A 25 3.48 18.43 -13.63
CA ARG A 25 2.41 18.05 -14.57
C ARG A 25 2.78 16.86 -15.47
N ASP A 26 4.03 16.44 -15.48
CA ASP A 26 4.52 15.30 -16.25
C ASP A 26 4.62 14.03 -15.35
N PRO A 27 4.59 12.81 -15.90
CA PRO A 27 4.72 11.57 -15.10
C PRO A 27 6.08 11.41 -14.39
N VAL A 28 6.08 10.92 -13.15
CA VAL A 28 7.24 10.89 -12.21
C VAL A 28 8.41 9.95 -12.51
N MET A 29 8.41 9.23 -13.64
CA MET A 29 9.38 8.13 -13.89
C MET A 29 10.87 8.53 -13.93
N THR A 30 11.20 9.77 -13.59
CA THR A 30 12.50 10.39 -13.74
C THR A 30 13.06 10.98 -12.45
N LEU A 31 12.31 11.07 -11.34
CA LEU A 31 12.82 11.67 -10.10
C LEU A 31 13.88 10.82 -9.40
N TRP A 32 13.87 9.50 -9.63
CA TRP A 32 14.81 8.57 -9.02
C TRP A 32 15.17 7.51 -10.05
N PRO A 33 16.34 7.60 -10.74
CA PRO A 33 16.86 6.44 -11.43
C PRO A 33 17.00 5.34 -10.39
N ASN A 34 16.24 4.26 -10.56
CA ASN A 34 16.41 3.02 -9.81
C ASN A 34 17.85 2.58 -10.03
N ASP A 35 18.73 2.87 -9.07
CA ASP A 35 19.93 2.12 -8.69
C ASP A 35 20.71 2.95 -7.67
N ASP A 36 21.16 2.31 -6.58
CA ASP A 36 21.89 2.80 -5.40
C ASP A 36 23.26 3.49 -5.70
N PHE A 37 23.36 4.32 -6.74
CA PHE A 37 24.63 4.86 -7.24
C PHE A 37 25.38 5.74 -6.23
N TYR A 38 24.69 6.32 -5.23
CA TYR A 38 25.27 7.29 -4.29
C TYR A 38 25.31 6.81 -2.82
N GLY A 39 24.81 5.61 -2.52
CA GLY A 39 24.77 5.01 -1.17
C GLY A 39 23.65 5.54 -0.23
N ASP A 40 23.18 4.66 0.66
CA ASP A 40 21.94 4.80 1.45
C ASP A 40 21.77 6.12 2.24
N THR A 41 22.85 6.65 2.83
CA THR A 41 22.77 7.85 3.69
C THR A 41 22.71 9.15 2.90
N TYR A 42 23.40 9.20 1.76
CA TYR A 42 23.40 10.37 0.88
C TYR A 42 22.10 10.44 0.08
N ASP A 43 21.59 9.27 -0.32
CA ASP A 43 20.26 9.10 -0.89
C ASP A 43 19.15 9.60 0.06
N GLN A 44 19.26 9.34 1.36
CA GLN A 44 18.25 9.77 2.34
C GLN A 44 18.12 11.31 2.50
N ASN A 45 19.22 12.04 2.72
CA ASN A 45 19.14 13.49 2.93
C ASN A 45 18.66 14.21 1.67
N CYS A 46 19.09 13.73 0.50
CA CYS A 46 18.62 14.26 -0.76
C CYS A 46 17.12 13.98 -0.97
N LYS A 47 16.64 12.76 -0.66
CA LYS A 47 15.21 12.42 -0.71
C LYS A 47 14.38 13.33 0.19
N ILE A 48 14.83 13.61 1.42
CA ILE A 48 14.15 14.54 2.33
C ILE A 48 14.12 15.97 1.75
N ALA A 49 15.20 16.42 1.11
CA ALA A 49 15.23 17.73 0.46
C ALA A 49 14.29 17.81 -0.75
N VAL A 50 14.16 16.73 -1.53
CA VAL A 50 13.19 16.62 -2.62
C VAL A 50 11.75 16.62 -2.10
N LEU A 51 11.49 15.95 -0.96
CA LEU A 51 10.20 16.03 -0.27
C LEU A 51 9.87 17.48 0.12
N ASP A 52 10.82 18.18 0.75
CA ASP A 52 10.64 19.58 1.12
C ASP A 52 10.36 20.47 -0.10
N TYR A 53 11.08 20.22 -1.20
CA TYR A 53 11.00 21.02 -2.43
C TYR A 53 9.63 20.95 -3.11
N TYR A 54 9.10 19.75 -3.29
CA TYR A 54 7.86 19.55 -4.05
C TYR A 54 6.59 19.53 -3.21
N SER A 55 6.67 19.45 -1.88
CA SER A 55 5.50 19.39 -1.01
C SER A 55 4.41 20.41 -1.40
N ASP A 56 4.79 21.66 -1.64
CA ASP A 56 3.87 22.75 -1.99
C ASP A 56 3.21 22.58 -3.37
N GLY A 57 3.85 21.85 -4.28
CA GLY A 57 3.39 21.57 -5.64
C GLY A 57 2.43 20.37 -5.75
N ILE A 58 2.29 19.56 -4.70
CA ILE A 58 1.36 18.42 -4.64
C ILE A 58 -0.06 18.91 -4.34
N GLY A 59 -1.04 18.41 -5.10
CA GLY A 59 -2.46 18.74 -4.91
C GLY A 59 -3.20 18.89 -6.23
N THR A 60 -4.06 19.89 -6.38
CA THR A 60 -4.99 20.00 -7.53
C THR A 60 -4.32 20.04 -8.91
N TYR A 61 -3.13 20.63 -9.03
CA TYR A 61 -2.54 20.98 -10.35
C TYR A 61 -1.37 20.11 -10.82
N SER A 62 -0.89 19.18 -9.98
CA SER A 62 0.14 18.20 -10.34
C SER A 62 -0.45 17.05 -11.18
N HIS A 63 0.34 16.06 -11.58
CA HIS A 63 -0.14 14.83 -12.22
C HIS A 63 -0.37 13.72 -11.19
N THR A 64 -1.35 12.82 -11.37
CA THR A 64 -1.62 11.73 -10.40
C THR A 64 -0.41 10.82 -10.19
N ASN A 65 0.28 10.43 -11.27
CA ASN A 65 1.50 9.61 -11.15
C ASN A 65 2.58 10.36 -10.36
N TRP A 66 2.58 11.69 -10.43
CA TRP A 66 3.49 12.52 -9.68
C TRP A 66 3.21 12.45 -8.19
N ASP A 67 1.97 12.73 -7.83
CA ASP A 67 1.52 12.69 -6.44
C ASP A 67 1.73 11.30 -5.82
N THR A 68 1.48 10.24 -6.60
CA THR A 68 1.63 8.85 -6.14
C THR A 68 3.09 8.50 -5.85
N GLY A 69 4.01 8.75 -6.78
CA GLY A 69 5.42 8.40 -6.56
C GLY A 69 6.07 9.26 -5.49
N TYR A 70 5.72 10.55 -5.43
CA TYR A 70 6.12 11.43 -4.33
C TYR A 70 5.71 10.86 -2.96
N LEU A 71 4.45 10.43 -2.82
CA LEU A 71 3.95 9.92 -1.54
C LEU A 71 4.56 8.58 -1.14
N TRP A 72 4.86 7.69 -2.09
CA TRP A 72 5.60 6.46 -1.79
C TRP A 72 6.99 6.76 -1.22
N VAL A 73 7.71 7.74 -1.78
CA VAL A 73 8.99 8.16 -1.20
C VAL A 73 8.81 8.84 0.15
N ALA A 74 7.75 9.63 0.34
CA ALA A 74 7.47 10.23 1.64
C ALA A 74 7.32 9.16 2.73
N VAL A 75 6.57 8.11 2.47
CA VAL A 75 6.34 7.00 3.41
C VAL A 75 7.63 6.40 3.96
N ASP A 76 8.65 6.24 3.13
CA ASP A 76 9.89 5.54 3.52
C ASP A 76 10.90 6.42 4.28
N TYR A 77 10.73 7.75 4.26
CA TYR A 77 11.77 8.69 4.73
C TYR A 77 11.27 9.82 5.65
N ILE A 78 9.95 9.97 5.82
CA ILE A 78 9.37 11.11 6.52
C ILE A 78 9.59 11.08 8.04
N ASP A 79 9.72 9.90 8.63
CA ASP A 79 10.09 9.68 10.04
C ASP A 79 11.47 10.26 10.37
N LYS A 80 12.37 10.26 9.38
CA LYS A 80 13.73 10.80 9.47
C LYS A 80 13.80 12.28 9.10
N ALA A 81 12.72 12.86 8.57
CA ALA A 81 12.68 14.25 8.17
C ALA A 81 12.46 15.20 9.36
N SER A 82 12.79 16.47 9.18
CA SER A 82 12.51 17.48 10.21
C SER A 82 11.00 17.68 10.40
N PRO A 83 10.54 18.16 11.57
CA PRO A 83 9.13 18.46 11.79
C PRO A 83 8.52 19.45 10.79
N ALA A 84 9.34 20.32 10.18
CA ALA A 84 8.87 21.24 9.15
C ALA A 84 8.52 20.50 7.84
N VAL A 85 9.38 19.58 7.41
CA VAL A 85 9.15 18.74 6.22
C VAL A 85 7.94 17.81 6.44
N GLN A 86 7.85 17.21 7.63
CA GLN A 86 6.68 16.40 8.02
C GLN A 86 5.36 17.16 7.87
N ARG A 87 5.30 18.41 8.35
CA ARG A 87 4.10 19.26 8.19
C ARG A 87 3.79 19.58 6.73
N LYS A 88 4.80 19.89 5.92
CA LYS A 88 4.59 20.18 4.49
C LYS A 88 4.06 18.96 3.72
N VAL A 89 4.61 17.77 4.00
CA VAL A 89 4.13 16.50 3.46
C VAL A 89 2.70 16.22 3.89
N HIS A 90 2.36 16.49 5.15
CA HIS A 90 0.99 16.40 5.63
C HIS A 90 0.03 17.36 4.89
N ASP A 91 0.41 18.63 4.74
CA ASP A 91 -0.42 19.60 4.03
C ASP A 91 -0.58 19.22 2.55
N ALA A 92 0.45 18.64 1.93
CA ALA A 92 0.40 18.05 0.59
C ALA A 92 -0.64 16.92 0.49
N MET A 93 -0.67 16.02 1.47
CA MET A 93 -1.66 14.94 1.53
C MET A 93 -3.09 15.47 1.68
N ARG A 94 -3.30 16.46 2.55
CA ARG A 94 -4.61 17.11 2.71
C ARG A 94 -5.09 17.74 1.39
N ARG A 95 -4.20 18.45 0.68
CA ARG A 95 -4.50 19.00 -0.65
C ARG A 95 -4.86 17.92 -1.66
N LEU A 96 -4.14 16.80 -1.66
CA LEU A 96 -4.44 15.69 -2.55
C LEU A 96 -5.81 15.06 -2.24
N ILE A 97 -6.12 14.82 -0.97
CA ILE A 97 -7.41 14.26 -0.54
C ILE A 97 -8.57 15.16 -0.91
N ALA A 98 -8.40 16.47 -0.72
CA ALA A 98 -9.38 17.48 -1.09
C ALA A 98 -9.56 17.66 -2.61
N SER A 99 -8.67 17.09 -3.44
CA SER A 99 -8.78 17.16 -4.90
C SER A 99 -9.63 16.02 -5.48
N ASP A 100 -10.13 16.16 -6.71
CA ASP A 100 -10.89 15.11 -7.39
C ASP A 100 -10.01 14.00 -8.00
N LYS A 101 -8.69 14.08 -7.84
CA LYS A 101 -7.76 13.12 -8.46
C LYS A 101 -7.85 11.75 -7.81
N PRO A 102 -7.72 10.65 -8.58
CA PRO A 102 -7.59 9.33 -7.98
C PRO A 102 -6.35 9.26 -7.08
N ILE A 103 -6.52 8.71 -5.88
CA ILE A 103 -5.43 8.41 -4.93
C ILE A 103 -5.09 6.95 -5.11
N ALA A 104 -3.81 6.60 -5.27
CA ALA A 104 -3.42 5.19 -5.35
C ALA A 104 -3.85 4.45 -4.08
N GLY A 105 -4.37 3.23 -4.26
CA GLY A 105 -4.76 2.41 -3.13
C GLY A 105 -3.58 2.09 -2.22
N GLY A 106 -3.86 1.88 -0.93
CA GLY A 106 -2.86 1.67 0.10
C GLY A 106 -2.28 2.96 0.67
N ILE A 107 -2.07 4.01 -0.15
CA ILE A 107 -1.51 5.29 0.33
C ILE A 107 -2.31 5.82 1.51
N ILE A 108 -3.64 5.90 1.38
CA ILE A 108 -4.55 6.40 2.44
C ILE A 108 -4.32 5.65 3.77
N VAL A 109 -4.05 4.36 3.73
CA VAL A 109 -3.83 3.54 4.94
C VAL A 109 -2.44 3.74 5.52
N VAL A 110 -1.44 3.86 4.65
CA VAL A 110 -0.08 4.18 5.05
C VAL A 110 -0.03 5.54 5.76
N LEU A 111 -0.88 6.50 5.38
CA LEU A 111 -0.99 7.79 6.07
C LEU A 111 -1.24 7.64 7.57
N ARG A 112 -2.19 6.79 7.98
CA ARG A 112 -2.42 6.54 9.43
C ARG A 112 -1.20 5.88 10.07
N ARG A 113 -0.57 4.92 9.38
CA ARG A 113 0.53 4.13 9.96
C ARG A 113 1.74 5.00 10.26
N GLU A 114 2.19 5.77 9.28
CA GLU A 114 3.37 6.62 9.40
C GLU A 114 3.09 7.93 10.13
N PHE A 115 1.83 8.37 10.10
CA PHE A 115 1.42 9.64 10.67
C PHE A 115 0.13 9.50 11.49
N PRO A 116 0.20 8.80 12.64
CA PRO A 116 -0.99 8.56 13.48
C PRO A 116 -1.64 9.84 14.01
N GLU A 117 -0.91 10.95 14.06
CA GLU A 117 -1.41 12.27 14.42
C GLU A 117 -2.21 12.97 13.32
N LEU A 118 -2.17 12.44 12.09
CA LEU A 118 -2.94 12.95 10.96
C LEU A 118 -4.29 12.25 10.89
N ASP A 119 -5.21 12.72 11.74
CA ASP A 119 -6.61 12.33 11.63
C ASP A 119 -7.25 13.01 10.40
N MET A 120 -7.25 12.31 9.27
CA MET A 120 -7.86 12.73 8.02
C MET A 120 -9.31 12.24 7.86
N ARG A 121 -9.96 11.78 8.94
CA ARG A 121 -11.31 11.21 8.84
C ARG A 121 -12.32 12.23 8.31
N GLU A 122 -12.19 13.50 8.65
CA GLU A 122 -13.09 14.55 8.18
C GLU A 122 -12.94 14.76 6.67
N GLU A 123 -11.72 14.95 6.19
CA GLU A 123 -11.41 15.17 4.77
C GLU A 123 -11.80 13.95 3.92
N LEU A 124 -11.51 12.74 4.39
CA LEU A 124 -11.88 11.50 3.70
C LEU A 124 -13.41 11.29 3.74
N SER A 125 -14.08 11.64 4.83
CA SER A 125 -15.55 11.57 4.90
C SER A 125 -16.21 12.58 3.98
N ALA A 126 -15.64 13.78 3.80
CA ALA A 126 -16.12 14.75 2.82
C ALA A 126 -15.97 14.23 1.38
N ARG A 127 -14.84 13.57 1.08
CA ARG A 127 -14.55 13.00 -0.24
C ARG A 127 -15.44 11.81 -0.60
N PHE A 128 -15.49 10.80 0.27
CA PHE A 128 -16.23 9.57 0.00
C PHE A 128 -17.72 9.68 0.36
N LYS A 129 -18.11 10.68 1.15
CA LYS A 129 -19.48 11.03 1.62
C LYS A 129 -20.14 9.98 2.51
N THR A 130 -19.97 8.70 2.18
CA THR A 130 -20.55 7.56 2.87
C THR A 130 -19.51 6.47 2.97
N LEU A 131 -19.61 5.66 4.03
CA LEU A 131 -18.84 4.42 4.11
C LEU A 131 -19.18 3.54 2.88
N PRO A 132 -18.19 2.97 2.17
CA PRO A 132 -18.42 2.12 0.99
C PRO A 132 -19.10 0.78 1.32
N SER A 133 -19.90 0.23 0.41
CA SER A 133 -20.50 -1.10 0.55
C SER A 133 -19.45 -2.23 0.45
N PRO A 134 -19.74 -3.46 0.91
CA PRO A 134 -18.83 -4.59 0.72
C PRO A 134 -18.47 -4.85 -0.76
N GLU A 135 -19.41 -4.67 -1.67
CA GLU A 135 -19.20 -4.82 -3.12
C GLU A 135 -18.27 -3.73 -3.65
N GLU A 136 -18.48 -2.48 -3.24
CA GLU A 136 -17.61 -1.36 -3.61
C GLU A 136 -16.20 -1.56 -3.07
N ILE A 137 -16.05 -2.02 -1.82
CA ILE A 137 -14.75 -2.35 -1.21
C ILE A 137 -14.03 -3.43 -2.02
N ALA A 138 -14.74 -4.38 -2.62
CA ALA A 138 -14.14 -5.47 -3.39
C ALA A 138 -13.73 -5.09 -4.82
N GLN A 139 -14.22 -3.94 -5.34
CA GLN A 139 -14.09 -3.56 -6.75
C GLN A 139 -13.32 -2.25 -6.96
N ASP A 140 -13.23 -1.39 -5.94
CA ASP A 140 -12.64 -0.06 -6.02
C ASP A 140 -11.54 0.09 -4.96
N GLU A 141 -10.31 0.25 -5.43
CA GLU A 141 -9.10 0.32 -4.60
C GLU A 141 -9.07 1.55 -3.67
N GLN A 142 -9.67 2.66 -4.09
CA GLN A 142 -9.77 3.87 -3.25
C GLN A 142 -10.77 3.66 -2.12
N LYS A 143 -11.94 3.09 -2.45
CA LYS A 143 -12.97 2.76 -1.45
C LYS A 143 -12.50 1.66 -0.49
N GLN A 144 -11.77 0.68 -1.00
CA GLN A 144 -11.06 -0.30 -0.19
C GLN A 144 -10.15 0.40 0.82
N SER A 145 -9.24 1.24 0.34
CA SER A 145 -8.26 1.94 1.18
C SER A 145 -8.91 2.84 2.23
N TYR A 146 -10.00 3.52 1.88
CA TYR A 146 -10.79 4.31 2.83
C TYR A 146 -11.43 3.44 3.92
N ALA A 147 -12.03 2.31 3.56
CA ALA A 147 -12.60 1.39 4.55
C ALA A 147 -11.53 0.85 5.50
N PHE A 148 -10.36 0.46 4.98
CA PHE A 148 -9.22 0.02 5.80
C PHE A 148 -8.70 1.12 6.71
N TYR A 149 -8.62 2.37 6.23
CA TYR A 149 -8.23 3.53 7.04
C TYR A 149 -9.19 3.73 8.23
N LEU A 150 -10.50 3.65 8.00
CA LEU A 150 -11.49 3.75 9.08
C LEU A 150 -11.42 2.58 10.07
N ALA A 151 -11.26 1.36 9.57
CA ALA A 151 -11.10 0.18 10.42
C ALA A 151 -9.83 0.27 11.29
N LEU A 152 -8.77 0.88 10.76
CA LEU A 152 -7.53 1.16 11.49
C LEU A 152 -7.72 2.19 12.62
N TRP A 153 -8.72 3.07 12.50
CA TRP A 153 -9.21 3.96 13.57
C TRP A 153 -10.19 3.27 14.54
N GLY A 154 -10.44 1.97 14.38
CA GLY A 154 -11.34 1.20 15.23
C GLY A 154 -12.83 1.32 14.85
N ASP A 155 -13.15 1.85 13.66
CA ASP A 155 -14.53 1.85 13.17
C ASP A 155 -15.01 0.41 12.92
N ARG A 156 -15.94 -0.05 13.77
CA ARG A 156 -16.48 -1.41 13.71
C ARG A 156 -17.32 -1.65 12.46
N LEU A 157 -18.06 -0.65 11.99
CA LEU A 157 -18.90 -0.82 10.81
C LEU A 157 -18.04 -0.94 9.55
N ALA A 158 -16.96 -0.16 9.46
CA ALA A 158 -15.97 -0.31 8.39
C ALA A 158 -15.34 -1.71 8.40
N PHE A 159 -14.94 -2.19 9.58
CA PHE A 159 -14.40 -3.54 9.74
C PHE A 159 -15.39 -4.64 9.30
N ASP A 160 -16.66 -4.55 9.74
CA ASP A 160 -17.70 -5.51 9.36
C ASP A 160 -17.95 -5.53 7.84
N ARG A 161 -17.82 -4.38 7.16
CA ARG A 161 -17.95 -4.32 5.70
C ARG A 161 -16.74 -4.92 4.98
N ILE A 162 -15.53 -4.76 5.52
CA ILE A 162 -14.33 -5.44 5.01
C ILE A 162 -14.48 -6.95 5.16
N GLU A 163 -14.94 -7.44 6.32
CA GLU A 163 -15.18 -8.88 6.56
C GLU A 163 -16.19 -9.45 5.54
N LYS A 164 -17.30 -8.73 5.29
CA LYS A 164 -18.29 -9.12 4.28
C LYS A 164 -17.71 -9.12 2.86
N ALA A 165 -16.89 -8.12 2.52
CA ALA A 165 -16.23 -8.05 1.22
C ALA A 165 -15.34 -9.28 0.99
N ILE A 166 -14.48 -9.61 1.97
CA ILE A 166 -13.60 -10.79 1.93
C ILE A 166 -14.40 -12.09 1.80
N SER A 167 -15.51 -12.18 2.53
CA SER A 167 -16.40 -13.36 2.49
C SER A 167 -17.04 -13.56 1.12
N GLY A 168 -17.38 -12.48 0.41
CA GLY A 168 -17.99 -12.53 -0.93
C GLY A 168 -17.02 -12.76 -2.09
N MET A 169 -15.71 -12.60 -1.88
CA MET A 169 -14.71 -12.75 -2.95
C MET A 169 -14.51 -14.20 -3.35
N LYS A 170 -14.47 -14.49 -4.65
CA LYS A 170 -14.23 -15.87 -5.16
C LYS A 170 -12.76 -16.14 -5.47
N ALA A 171 -12.06 -15.13 -5.99
CA ALA A 171 -10.66 -15.24 -6.40
C ALA A 171 -9.73 -15.33 -5.17
N PRO A 172 -8.97 -16.42 -5.00
CA PRO A 172 -8.08 -16.61 -3.85
C PRO A 172 -7.00 -15.52 -3.77
N GLY A 173 -6.42 -15.11 -4.90
CA GLY A 173 -5.40 -14.06 -4.95
C GLY A 173 -5.88 -12.73 -4.38
N THR A 174 -7.11 -12.32 -4.70
CA THR A 174 -7.70 -11.09 -4.16
C THR A 174 -7.90 -11.19 -2.65
N VAL A 175 -8.42 -12.31 -2.15
CA VAL A 175 -8.61 -12.53 -0.72
C VAL A 175 -7.28 -12.46 0.05
N LEU A 176 -6.25 -13.11 -0.49
CA LEU A 176 -4.90 -13.11 0.10
C LEU A 176 -4.30 -11.71 0.20
N SER A 177 -4.49 -10.85 -0.80
CA SER A 177 -4.06 -9.45 -0.73
C SER A 177 -4.74 -8.70 0.42
N TYR A 178 -6.05 -8.88 0.62
CA TYR A 178 -6.78 -8.22 1.71
C TYR A 178 -6.34 -8.70 3.10
N LEU A 179 -6.04 -9.99 3.24
CA LEU A 179 -5.56 -10.56 4.49
C LEU A 179 -4.14 -10.14 4.80
N ARG A 180 -3.29 -10.05 3.78
CA ARG A 180 -1.95 -9.44 3.91
C ARG A 180 -2.08 -7.99 4.39
N TYR A 181 -3.02 -7.23 3.87
CA TYR A 181 -3.28 -5.86 4.35
C TYR A 181 -3.77 -5.81 5.80
N LEU A 182 -4.74 -6.66 6.18
CA LEU A 182 -5.17 -6.78 7.58
C LEU A 182 -4.01 -7.10 8.53
N TYR A 183 -3.09 -7.98 8.11
CA TYR A 183 -1.90 -8.35 8.87
C TYR A 183 -0.89 -7.20 8.95
N ASN A 184 -0.44 -6.70 7.80
CA ASN A 184 0.62 -5.70 7.71
C ASN A 184 0.25 -4.34 8.32
N TRP A 185 -1.05 -4.02 8.38
CA TRP A 185 -1.54 -2.76 8.90
C TRP A 185 -2.04 -2.85 10.35
N ASP A 186 -1.89 -4.00 11.00
CA ASP A 186 -2.29 -4.19 12.39
C ASP A 186 -3.74 -3.74 12.70
N ILE A 187 -4.68 -4.05 11.80
CA ILE A 187 -6.08 -3.65 11.95
C ILE A 187 -6.68 -4.29 13.22
N PRO A 188 -7.31 -3.50 14.12
CA PRO A 188 -7.97 -4.04 15.30
C PRO A 188 -9.08 -5.03 14.95
N GLY A 189 -9.14 -6.18 15.64
CA GLY A 189 -10.17 -7.21 15.43
C GLY A 189 -9.89 -8.18 14.28
N ARG A 190 -8.77 -8.02 13.56
CA ARG A 190 -8.33 -8.90 12.46
C ARG A 190 -8.26 -10.39 12.86
N GLU A 191 -8.10 -10.70 14.15
CA GLU A 191 -8.16 -12.05 14.71
C GLU A 191 -9.44 -12.78 14.29
N LYS A 192 -10.58 -12.07 14.27
CA LYS A 192 -11.88 -12.64 13.89
C LYS A 192 -11.86 -13.15 12.46
N ILE A 193 -11.40 -12.31 11.52
CA ILE A 193 -11.29 -12.65 10.10
C ILE A 193 -10.28 -13.79 9.91
N PHE A 194 -9.13 -13.73 10.58
CA PHE A 194 -8.13 -14.80 10.51
C PHE A 194 -8.67 -16.14 11.01
N ARG A 195 -9.40 -16.19 12.13
CA ARG A 195 -10.01 -17.44 12.64
C ARG A 195 -11.00 -18.07 11.65
N THR A 196 -11.73 -17.26 10.92
CA THR A 196 -12.61 -17.73 9.84
C THR A 196 -11.78 -18.24 8.65
N TYR A 197 -10.72 -17.52 8.28
CA TYR A 197 -9.95 -17.80 7.07
C TYR A 197 -8.94 -18.95 7.19
N ILE A 198 -8.38 -19.23 8.37
CA ILE A 198 -7.38 -20.31 8.53
C ILE A 198 -7.87 -21.71 8.14
N ASN A 199 -9.18 -21.91 8.04
CA ASN A 199 -9.82 -23.16 7.63
C ASN A 199 -10.42 -23.07 6.21
N ASP A 200 -10.24 -21.94 5.53
CA ASP A 200 -10.75 -21.71 4.19
C ASP A 200 -9.82 -22.32 3.14
N GLY A 201 -10.36 -23.06 2.17
CA GLY A 201 -9.56 -23.65 1.08
C GLY A 201 -8.80 -22.61 0.24
N ARG A 202 -9.28 -21.36 0.20
CA ARG A 202 -8.60 -20.23 -0.45
C ARG A 202 -7.30 -19.85 0.25
N SER A 203 -7.19 -20.09 1.55
CA SER A 203 -6.00 -19.79 2.37
C SER A 203 -4.80 -20.64 2.04
N THR A 204 -5.04 -21.83 1.50
CA THR A 204 -4.01 -22.81 1.17
C THR A 204 -3.64 -22.80 -0.31
N SER A 205 -4.17 -21.85 -1.09
CA SER A 205 -3.97 -21.77 -2.54
C SER A 205 -2.60 -21.23 -2.93
N ASP A 206 -1.85 -21.98 -3.73
CA ASP A 206 -0.61 -21.52 -4.35
C ASP A 206 -0.88 -20.69 -5.62
N VAL A 207 -1.47 -19.50 -5.46
CA VAL A 207 -1.60 -18.53 -6.54
C VAL A 207 -0.26 -17.80 -6.68
N ASN A 208 0.43 -18.01 -7.80
CA ASN A 208 1.69 -17.32 -8.16
C ASN A 208 2.86 -17.49 -7.16
N GLY A 209 3.14 -18.70 -6.69
CA GLY A 209 4.43 -19.03 -6.09
C GLY A 209 4.63 -18.56 -4.65
N ASN A 210 3.82 -19.08 -3.72
CA ASN A 210 3.97 -19.06 -2.25
C ASN A 210 3.22 -18.00 -1.42
N ILE A 211 2.51 -17.01 -1.99
CA ILE A 211 1.88 -15.94 -1.17
C ILE A 211 0.74 -16.49 -0.28
N GLY A 212 -0.04 -17.47 -0.75
CA GLY A 212 -1.18 -18.00 0.01
C GLY A 212 -0.79 -18.67 1.33
N LEU A 213 0.21 -19.54 1.27
CA LEU A 213 0.75 -20.22 2.45
C LEU A 213 1.38 -19.24 3.44
N ALA A 214 2.07 -18.20 2.96
CA ALA A 214 2.65 -17.18 3.82
C ALA A 214 1.56 -16.46 4.63
N VAL A 215 0.46 -16.06 4.00
CA VAL A 215 -0.66 -15.38 4.68
C VAL A 215 -1.38 -16.30 5.65
N ALA A 216 -1.62 -17.57 5.28
CA ALA A 216 -2.22 -18.55 6.19
C ALA A 216 -1.30 -18.85 7.39
N ASP A 217 0.01 -18.97 7.17
CA ASP A 217 0.99 -19.15 8.24
C ASP A 217 1.09 -17.93 9.13
N TRP A 218 1.08 -16.71 8.57
CA TRP A 218 1.03 -15.46 9.35
C TRP A 218 -0.22 -15.41 10.24
N ALA A 219 -1.39 -15.72 9.68
CA ALA A 219 -2.64 -15.79 10.42
C ALA A 219 -2.57 -16.82 11.56
N ARG A 220 -2.02 -18.02 11.32
CA ARG A 220 -1.86 -19.07 12.34
C ARG A 220 -0.88 -18.66 13.44
N VAL A 221 0.30 -18.17 13.07
CA VAL A 221 1.32 -17.69 14.02
C VAL A 221 0.74 -16.56 14.88
N PHE A 222 0.06 -15.59 14.26
CA PHE A 222 -0.61 -14.50 14.96
C PHE A 222 -1.66 -14.99 15.97
N LEU A 223 -2.39 -16.04 15.63
CA LEU A 223 -3.38 -16.66 16.52
C LEU A 223 -2.76 -17.63 17.56
N GLY A 224 -1.42 -17.73 17.64
CA GLY A 224 -0.71 -18.64 18.56
C GLY A 224 -0.79 -20.11 18.17
N MET A 225 -1.06 -20.42 16.90
CA MET A 225 -1.19 -21.77 16.37
C MET A 225 0.09 -22.21 15.66
N GLN A 226 0.29 -23.53 15.54
CA GLN A 226 1.36 -24.07 14.69
C GLN A 226 1.10 -23.73 13.22
N ARG A 227 2.19 -23.51 12.46
CA ARG A 227 2.18 -23.33 11.01
C ARG A 227 1.46 -24.47 10.31
N TYR A 228 0.93 -24.21 9.12
CA TYR A 228 0.16 -25.17 8.36
C TYR A 228 1.05 -26.33 7.87
N THR A 229 0.67 -27.56 8.23
CA THR A 229 1.37 -28.80 7.83
C THR A 229 0.55 -29.66 6.84
N GLY A 230 -0.62 -29.18 6.42
CA GLY A 230 -1.52 -29.91 5.52
C GLY A 230 -1.08 -29.88 4.06
N LYS A 231 -1.85 -30.58 3.21
CA LYS A 231 -1.58 -30.65 1.76
C LYS A 231 -1.87 -29.31 1.08
N ARG A 232 -0.93 -28.87 0.25
CA ARG A 232 -1.10 -27.70 -0.62
C ARG A 232 -2.15 -28.01 -1.68
N VAL A 233 -3.05 -27.06 -1.91
CA VAL A 233 -4.00 -27.12 -3.03
C VAL A 233 -3.74 -25.92 -3.93
N HIS A 234 -3.88 -26.07 -5.23
CA HIS A 234 -3.90 -24.92 -6.13
C HIS A 234 -5.35 -24.64 -6.48
N LEU A 235 -5.78 -23.38 -6.40
CA LEU A 235 -7.08 -22.96 -6.87
C LEU A 235 -6.93 -22.06 -8.11
N ASN A 236 -7.72 -22.30 -9.14
CA ASN A 236 -7.78 -21.42 -10.31
C ASN A 236 -8.42 -20.05 -9.96
N ALA A 237 -8.46 -19.13 -10.92
CA ALA A 237 -9.10 -17.82 -10.76
C ALA A 237 -10.60 -17.89 -10.38
N ALA A 238 -11.27 -19.00 -10.69
CA ALA A 238 -12.66 -19.27 -10.31
C ALA A 238 -12.80 -19.86 -8.90
N GLY A 239 -11.71 -20.23 -8.24
CA GLY A 239 -11.70 -20.80 -6.89
C GLY A 239 -11.82 -22.34 -6.85
N GLU A 240 -11.64 -23.03 -7.97
CA GLU A 240 -11.74 -24.49 -8.08
C GLU A 240 -10.37 -25.16 -7.89
N VAL A 241 -10.35 -26.34 -7.26
CA VAL A 241 -9.11 -27.12 -7.06
C VAL A 241 -8.57 -27.61 -8.40
N VAL A 242 -7.32 -27.28 -8.68
CA VAL A 242 -6.56 -27.77 -9.83
C VAL A 242 -5.37 -28.56 -9.32
N GLU A 243 -5.08 -29.69 -9.96
CA GLU A 243 -3.85 -30.41 -9.68
C GLU A 243 -2.65 -29.58 -10.12
N TYR A 244 -1.58 -29.56 -9.30
CA TYR A 244 -0.40 -28.73 -9.55
C TYR A 244 0.18 -28.90 -10.97
N LYS A 245 0.12 -30.12 -11.53
CA LYS A 245 0.56 -30.49 -12.88
C LYS A 245 -0.17 -29.73 -14.01
N ASP A 246 -1.39 -29.26 -13.75
CA ASP A 246 -2.25 -28.58 -14.72
C ASP A 246 -2.20 -27.04 -14.56
N THR A 247 -1.28 -26.54 -13.73
CA THR A 247 -1.06 -25.10 -13.50
C THR A 247 0.04 -24.56 -14.42
N PRO A 248 0.09 -23.25 -14.72
CA PRO A 248 1.20 -22.64 -15.46
C PRO A 248 2.58 -22.89 -14.84
N ALA A 249 2.66 -23.02 -13.51
CA ALA A 249 3.89 -23.39 -12.80
C ALA A 249 4.24 -24.89 -12.94
N GLY A 250 3.23 -25.77 -13.02
CA GLY A 250 3.41 -27.21 -13.27
C GLY A 250 3.70 -27.56 -14.73
N GLN A 251 3.29 -26.72 -15.68
CA GLN A 251 3.56 -26.88 -17.11
C GLN A 251 4.88 -26.22 -17.56
N GLY A 252 5.47 -25.36 -16.73
CA GLY A 252 6.60 -24.48 -17.10
C GLY A 252 7.96 -24.76 -16.44
N ILE A 253 8.08 -25.74 -15.54
CA ILE A 253 9.35 -26.04 -14.87
C ILE A 253 9.92 -27.36 -15.41
N PRO A 254 11.04 -27.37 -16.17
CA PRO A 254 11.72 -28.61 -16.48
C PRO A 254 12.15 -29.29 -15.17
N PRO A 255 12.12 -30.63 -15.08
CA PRO A 255 12.45 -31.33 -13.85
C PRO A 255 13.87 -30.92 -13.41
N TYR A 256 13.99 -30.24 -12.27
CA TYR A 256 15.28 -30.03 -11.65
C TYR A 256 15.87 -31.42 -11.37
N HIS A 257 17.03 -31.68 -11.97
CA HIS A 257 17.82 -32.86 -11.68
C HIS A 257 18.19 -32.89 -10.19
N ARG A 258 18.18 -34.13 -9.68
CA ARG A 258 18.42 -34.61 -8.31
C ARG A 258 19.45 -33.83 -7.49
#